data_AF-A0A9N9JF42-F1
#
_entry.id   AF-A0A9N9JF42-F1
#
_cell.length_a   1.000
_cell.length_b   1.000
_cell.length_c   1.000
_cell.angle_alpha   90.00
_cell.angle_beta   90.00
_cell.angle_gamma   90.00
#
_symmetry.space_group_name_H-M   'P 1'
#
loop_
_entity.id
_entity.type
_entity.pdbx_description
1 polymer ?
#
loop_
_entity_poly.entity_id
_entity_poly.type
_entity_poly.pdbx_seq_one_letter_code
_entity_poly.pdbx_strand_id
1 'polypeptide(L)' 'MPSSSKGKRSKRKNSKREVGLTPEQEEEIREAFDLFDTEGSGTIDIKDFKVAIRALGFEPKKEE' A
#
# COMPACT_ATOMS: atom_id res chain seq x y z
N MET A 1 -38.11 35.89 15.55
CA MET A 1 -36.96 36.66 15.03
C MET A 1 -35.67 35.88 15.34
N PRO A 2 -34.71 35.77 14.40
CA PRO A 2 -33.69 34.72 14.38
C PRO A 2 -32.39 35.12 15.07
N SER A 3 -31.70 34.18 15.72
CA SER A 3 -30.25 34.32 16.00
C SER A 3 -29.54 32.96 15.98
N SER A 4 -28.66 32.85 14.97
CA SER A 4 -27.39 32.12 14.87
C SER A 4 -27.18 30.82 15.64
N SER A 5 -26.90 29.74 14.91
CA SER A 5 -25.51 29.29 14.76
C SER A 5 -25.39 28.21 13.67
N LYS A 6 -24.75 28.55 12.55
CA LYS A 6 -24.34 27.59 11.52
C LYS A 6 -23.13 26.80 12.03
N GLY A 7 -23.37 25.63 12.62
CA GLY A 7 -22.33 24.64 12.87
C GLY A 7 -21.85 24.01 11.56
N LYS A 8 -20.78 24.54 10.97
CA LYS A 8 -20.08 23.91 9.84
C LYS A 8 -19.44 22.61 10.33
N ARG A 9 -20.14 21.48 10.22
CA ARG A 9 -19.53 20.14 10.36
C ARG A 9 -18.58 19.93 9.19
N SER A 10 -17.30 20.16 9.46
CA SER A 10 -16.18 19.84 8.57
C SER A 10 -16.29 18.37 8.15
N LYS A 11 -16.61 18.14 6.87
CA LYS A 11 -16.47 16.82 6.23
C LYS A 11 -14.99 16.48 6.28
N ARG A 12 -14.56 15.66 7.25
CA ARG A 12 -13.27 14.97 7.21
C ARG A 12 -13.29 14.13 5.93
N LYS A 13 -12.69 14.64 4.87
CA LYS A 13 -12.39 13.85 3.67
C LYS A 13 -11.39 12.79 4.13
N ASN A 14 -11.89 11.58 4.37
CA ASN A 14 -11.07 10.39 4.47
C ASN A 14 -10.42 10.22 3.09
N SER A 15 -9.20 10.73 2.94
CA SER A 15 -8.36 10.50 1.77
C SER A 15 -8.01 9.02 1.74
N LYS A 16 -8.92 8.22 1.18
CA LYS A 16 -8.61 6.89 0.68
C LYS A 16 -7.45 7.11 -0.28
N ARG A 17 -6.24 6.77 0.17
CA ARG A 17 -5.05 6.74 -0.67
C ARG A 17 -5.28 5.57 -1.61
N GLU A 18 -6.03 5.80 -2.68
CA GLU A 18 -6.00 4.92 -3.84
C GLU A 18 -4.66 5.22 -4.51
N VAL A 19 -3.61 4.59 -3.99
CA VAL A 19 -2.39 4.36 -4.75
C VAL A 19 -2.74 3.23 -5.70
N GLY A 20 -3.49 3.55 -6.75
CA GLY A 20 -3.54 2.67 -7.92
C GLY A 20 -2.12 2.66 -8.48
N LEU A 21 -1.54 1.48 -8.64
CA LEU A 21 -0.26 1.35 -9.33
C LEU A 21 -0.48 1.77 -10.79
N THR A 22 0.47 2.53 -11.33
CA THR A 22 0.54 2.72 -12.78
C THR A 22 0.83 1.38 -13.46
N PRO A 23 0.46 1.20 -14.74
CA PRO A 23 0.77 -0.03 -15.46
C PRO A 23 2.28 -0.33 -15.45
N GLU A 24 3.14 0.70 -15.52
CA GLU A 24 4.59 0.51 -15.42
C GLU A 24 5.01 0.00 -14.03
N GLN A 25 4.44 0.53 -12.95
CA GLN A 25 4.72 0.06 -11.60
C GLN A 25 4.20 -1.36 -11.35
N GLU A 26 3.07 -1.73 -11.94
CA GLU A 26 2.56 -3.10 -11.86
C GLU A 26 3.53 -4.07 -12.54
N GLU A 27 4.05 -3.71 -13.71
CA GLU A 27 5.05 -4.49 -14.43
C GLU A 27 6.36 -4.62 -13.64
N GLU A 28 6.89 -3.51 -13.11
CA GLU A 28 8.10 -3.52 -12.27
C GLU A 28 7.94 -4.40 -11.02
N ILE A 29 6.79 -4.31 -10.34
CA ILE A 29 6.49 -5.13 -9.16
C ILE A 29 6.37 -6.61 -9.55
N ARG A 30 5.81 -6.91 -10.72
CA ARG A 30 5.65 -8.27 -11.23
C ARG A 30 6.98 -8.90 -11.61
N GLU A 31 7.84 -8.19 -12.32
CA GLU A 31 9.19 -8.66 -12.65
C GLU A 31 10.02 -8.90 -11.38
N ALA A 32 9.92 -7.98 -10.41
CA ALA A 32 10.56 -8.17 -9.10
C ALA A 32 10.00 -9.40 -8.38
N PHE A 33 8.69 -9.62 -8.41
CA PHE A 33 8.05 -10.79 -7.80
C PHE A 33 8.51 -12.10 -8.43
N ASP A 34 8.56 -12.16 -9.76
CA ASP A 34 9.03 -13.34 -10.51
C ASP A 34 10.51 -13.64 -10.21
N LEU A 35 11.32 -12.62 -9.92
CA LEU A 35 12.71 -12.81 -9.47
C LEU A 35 12.80 -13.49 -8.09
N PHE A 36 11.83 -13.24 -7.20
CA PHE A 36 11.78 -13.87 -5.87
C PHE A 36 11.09 -15.24 -5.90
N ASP A 37 10.13 -15.47 -6.80
CA ASP A 37 9.46 -16.76 -7.02
C ASP A 37 10.30 -17.70 -7.89
N THR A 38 11.47 -18.09 -7.38
CA THR A 38 12.44 -18.93 -8.11
C THR A 38 11.90 -20.29 -8.55
N GLU A 39 10.82 -20.78 -7.92
CA GLU A 39 10.17 -22.05 -8.28
C GLU A 39 9.00 -21.88 -9.25
N GLY A 40 8.64 -20.64 -9.63
CA GLY A 40 7.52 -20.36 -10.52
C GLY A 40 6.17 -20.83 -9.96
N SER A 41 6.03 -20.81 -8.64
CA SER A 41 4.82 -21.24 -7.94
C SER A 41 3.64 -20.25 -8.10
N GLY A 42 3.92 -19.04 -8.58
CA GLY A 42 3.01 -17.90 -8.61
C GLY A 42 2.78 -17.29 -7.23
N THR A 43 3.51 -17.72 -6.20
CA THR A 43 3.32 -17.30 -4.81
C THR A 43 4.67 -17.11 -4.09
N ILE A 44 4.86 -16.01 -3.37
CA ILE A 44 5.99 -15.86 -2.46
C ILE A 44 5.52 -15.94 -1.03
N ASP A 45 6.32 -16.57 -0.17
CA ASP A 45 6.00 -16.65 1.24
C ASP A 45 6.14 -15.26 1.89
N ILE A 46 5.22 -14.91 2.78
CA ILE A 46 5.21 -13.59 3.45
C ILE A 46 6.51 -13.38 4.24
N LYS A 47 7.14 -14.48 4.68
CA LYS A 47 8.44 -14.45 5.37
C LYS A 47 9.54 -13.95 4.44
N ASP A 48 9.61 -14.49 3.22
CA ASP A 48 10.64 -14.15 2.25
C ASP A 48 10.43 -12.73 1.71
N PHE A 49 9.18 -12.35 1.47
CA PHE A 49 8.84 -10.96 1.13
C PHE A 49 9.29 -9.97 2.22
N LYS A 50 9.05 -10.27 3.50
CA LYS A 50 9.50 -9.42 4.62
C LYS A 50 11.02 -9.32 4.69
N VAL A 51 11.74 -10.40 4.38
CA VAL A 51 13.21 -10.40 4.34
C VAL A 51 13.69 -9.52 3.19
N ALA A 52 13.11 -9.65 2.00
CA ALA A 52 13.45 -8.83 0.84
C ALA A 52 13.20 -7.33 1.09
N ILE A 53 12.03 -6.97 1.62
CA ILE A 53 11.67 -5.59 1.93
C ILE A 53 12.64 -4.99 2.98
N ARG A 54 13.02 -5.77 4.00
CA ARG A 54 14.06 -5.35 4.97
C ARG A 54 15.44 -5.21 4.35
N ALA A 55 15.83 -6.10 3.43
CA ALA A 55 17.10 -6.03 2.72
C ALA A 55 17.20 -4.79 1.82
N LEU A 56 16.07 -4.33 1.28
CA LEU A 56 15.94 -3.07 0.54
C LEU A 56 15.94 -1.81 1.44
N GLY A 57 16.05 -1.98 2.77
CA GLY A 57 16.07 -0.88 3.73
C GLY A 57 14.68 -0.35 4.11
N PHE A 58 13.61 -1.04 3.71
CA PHE A 58 12.25 -0.72 4.12
C PHE A 58 11.87 -1.56 5.34
N GLU A 59 11.42 -0.92 6.42
CA GLU A 59 10.80 -1.64 7.52
C GLU A 59 9.32 -1.87 7.20
N PRO A 60 8.87 -3.14 7.00
CA PRO A 60 7.45 -3.40 6.88
C PRO A 60 6.80 -3.04 8.20
N LYS A 61 6.05 -1.94 8.23
CA LYS A 61 5.24 -1.57 9.39
C LYS A 61 4.24 -2.72 9.61
N LYS A 62 4.29 -3.33 10.79
CA LYS A 62 3.12 -4.05 11.30
C LYS A 62 2.03 -2.99 11.45
N GLU A 63 1.03 -3.00 10.57
CA GLU A 63 -0.29 -2.57 11.02
C GLU A 63 -0.77 -3.68 11.96
N GLU A 64 -0.81 -3.34 13.27
CA GLU A 64 -1.53 -4.10 14.30
C GLU A 64 -3.03 -4.16 14.00
#